data_AF-A0A970YFC5-F1
#
_entry.id   AF-A0A970YFC5-F1
#
_cell.length_a   1.000
_cell.length_b   1.000
_cell.length_c   1.000
_cell.angle_alpha   90.00
_cell.angle_beta   90.00
_cell.angle_gamma   90.00
#
_symmetry.space_group_name_H-M   'P 1'
#
loop_
_entity.id
_entity.type
_entity.pdbx_description
1 polymer ?
#
loop_
_entity_poly.entity_id
_entity_poly.type
_entity_poly.pdbx_seq_one_letter_code
_entity_poly.pdbx_strand_id
1 'polypeptide(L)'
;AYLSGSELLLQWLRFRSAIIADAIAEVRAVIDAAAPGTSLGAYVFTPSLAPLVGQDYRLLEANLDVVAPMVYRLGDGPACLAPEIRGLAGLARSIGPELREATALRLLGLSAGGRPGIQEGPELAVDAVAIEVRRARARLRCRAELVPVLWLDDPSVASAVAASLQGAPEGISFFPTGDQREQRLAQVAAYFEQCRLSP
;
A
#
# COMPACT_ATOMS: atom_id res chain seq x y z
N ALA A 1 -14.33 11.28 -31.95
CA ALA A 1 -13.54 10.03 -31.88
C ALA A 1 -13.97 9.28 -30.63
N TYR A 2 -14.31 7.99 -30.75
CA TYR A 2 -14.63 7.17 -29.57
C TYR A 2 -13.33 6.72 -28.90
N LEU A 3 -13.31 6.76 -27.57
CA LEU A 3 -12.19 6.25 -26.78
C LEU A 3 -12.09 4.73 -26.94
N SER A 4 -10.86 4.22 -26.97
CA SER A 4 -10.61 2.79 -26.83
C SER A 4 -11.03 2.30 -25.42
N GLY A 5 -11.29 1.00 -25.28
CA GLY A 5 -11.70 0.42 -23.99
C GLY A 5 -10.67 0.65 -22.87
N SER A 6 -9.38 0.69 -23.19
CA SER A 6 -8.30 0.99 -22.24
C SER A 6 -8.28 2.46 -21.82
N GLU A 7 -8.54 3.39 -22.73
CA GLU A 7 -8.65 4.81 -22.40
C GLU A 7 -9.86 5.09 -21.50
N LEU A 8 -11.00 4.46 -21.77
CA LEU A 8 -12.19 4.59 -20.91
C LEU A 8 -11.93 4.05 -19.50
N LEU A 9 -11.26 2.90 -19.38
CA LEU A 9 -10.86 2.34 -18.07
C LEU A 9 -9.94 3.30 -17.31
N LEU A 10 -8.92 3.85 -17.97
CA LEU A 10 -8.01 4.79 -17.32
C LEU A 10 -8.73 6.09 -16.90
N GLN A 11 -9.65 6.60 -17.71
CA GLN A 11 -10.48 7.75 -17.34
C GLN A 11 -11.37 7.42 -16.14
N TRP A 12 -11.98 6.24 -16.10
CA TRP A 12 -12.78 5.79 -14.98
C TRP A 12 -11.97 5.70 -13.67
N LEU A 13 -10.76 5.12 -13.71
CA LEU A 13 -9.89 5.05 -12.54
C LEU A 13 -9.49 6.45 -12.05
N ARG A 14 -9.15 7.36 -12.97
CA ARG A 14 -8.84 8.76 -12.64
C ARG A 14 -10.04 9.49 -12.03
N PHE A 15 -11.23 9.30 -12.60
CA PHE A 15 -12.47 9.87 -12.08
C PHE A 15 -12.69 9.42 -10.63
N ARG A 16 -12.56 8.12 -10.35
CA ARG A 16 -12.66 7.61 -8.97
C ARG A 16 -11.62 8.24 -8.05
N SER A 17 -10.38 8.38 -8.50
CA SER A 17 -9.34 9.05 -7.73
C SER A 17 -9.66 10.51 -7.41
N ALA A 18 -10.26 11.24 -8.36
CA ALA A 18 -10.70 12.62 -8.12
C ALA A 18 -11.81 12.68 -7.07
N ILE A 19 -12.84 11.84 -7.20
CA ILE A 19 -13.97 11.81 -6.24
C ILE A 19 -13.50 11.49 -4.81
N ILE A 20 -12.59 10.53 -4.65
CA ILE A 20 -12.03 10.22 -3.33
C ILE A 20 -11.19 11.39 -2.79
N ALA A 21 -10.40 12.05 -3.63
CA ALA A 21 -9.60 13.21 -3.22
C ALA A 21 -10.49 14.38 -2.78
N ASP A 22 -11.58 14.65 -3.50
CA ASP A 22 -12.55 15.68 -3.16
C ASP A 22 -13.21 15.38 -1.80
N ALA A 23 -13.64 14.13 -1.59
CA ALA A 23 -14.21 13.71 -0.31
C ALA A 23 -13.21 13.89 0.87
N ILE A 24 -11.93 13.59 0.67
CA ILE A 24 -10.90 13.81 1.69
C ILE A 24 -10.66 15.31 1.93
N ALA A 25 -10.74 16.15 0.90
CA ALA A 25 -10.63 17.60 1.05
C ALA A 25 -11.79 18.16 1.89
N GLU A 26 -13.02 17.65 1.71
CA GLU A 26 -14.17 18.01 2.54
C GLU A 26 -13.96 17.60 4.01
N VAL A 27 -13.44 16.39 4.26
CA VAL A 27 -13.10 15.94 5.62
C VAL A 27 -12.05 16.84 6.26
N ARG A 28 -10.99 17.19 5.52
CA ARG A 28 -9.94 18.12 5.99
C ARG A 28 -10.53 19.47 6.37
N ALA A 29 -11.41 20.04 5.54
CA ALA A 29 -12.07 21.31 5.82
C ALA A 29 -12.92 21.27 7.10
N VAL A 30 -13.65 20.17 7.33
CA VAL A 30 -14.42 19.97 8.57
C VAL A 30 -13.50 19.89 9.78
N ILE A 31 -12.39 19.14 9.70
CA ILE A 31 -11.43 19.02 10.80
C ILE A 31 -10.76 20.37 11.08
N ASP A 32 -10.37 21.13 10.05
CA ASP A 32 -9.79 22.47 10.22
C ASP A 32 -10.75 23.44 10.91
N ALA A 33 -12.04 23.38 10.60
CA ALA A 33 -13.04 24.24 11.20
C ALA A 33 -13.36 23.85 12.65
N ALA A 34 -13.45 22.54 12.94
CA ALA A 34 -13.88 22.04 14.24
C ALA A 34 -12.74 21.87 15.25
N ALA A 35 -11.54 21.53 14.77
CA ALA A 35 -10.35 21.23 15.58
C ALA A 35 -9.06 21.67 14.85
N PRO A 36 -8.80 22.99 14.77
CA PRO A 36 -7.59 23.51 14.14
C PRO A 36 -6.32 22.87 14.73
N GLY A 37 -5.38 22.48 13.87
CA GLY A 37 -4.12 21.85 14.27
C GLY A 37 -4.18 20.34 14.48
N THR A 38 -5.35 19.70 14.37
CA THR A 38 -5.45 18.23 14.37
C THR A 38 -4.95 17.66 13.04
N SER A 39 -4.00 16.72 13.12
CA SER A 39 -3.48 15.98 11.97
C SER A 39 -4.53 15.01 11.40
N LEU A 40 -4.57 14.92 10.07
CA LEU A 40 -5.39 13.97 9.34
C LEU A 40 -4.51 12.92 8.66
N GLY A 41 -4.69 11.67 9.04
CA GLY A 41 -4.04 10.52 8.41
C GLY A 41 -5.04 9.58 7.75
N ALA A 42 -4.62 8.82 6.74
CA ALA A 42 -5.45 7.79 6.13
C ALA A 42 -4.70 6.47 5.93
N TYR A 43 -5.38 5.37 6.23
CA TYR A 43 -4.98 4.04 5.77
C TYR A 43 -5.32 3.89 4.29
N VAL A 44 -4.31 3.57 3.49
CA VAL A 44 -4.44 3.43 2.03
C VAL A 44 -3.95 2.06 1.58
N PHE A 45 -4.48 1.58 0.46
CA PHE A 45 -3.93 0.41 -0.22
C PHE A 45 -2.52 0.69 -0.70
N THR A 46 -1.72 -0.36 -0.88
CA THR A 46 -0.39 -0.25 -1.46
C THR A 46 -0.43 0.45 -2.82
N PRO A 47 0.64 1.16 -3.22
CA PRO A 47 0.68 1.90 -4.48
C PRO A 47 0.30 1.10 -5.74
N SER A 48 0.51 -0.22 -5.73
CA SER A 48 0.10 -1.09 -6.83
C SER A 48 -1.40 -1.36 -6.90
N LEU A 49 -2.11 -1.34 -5.78
CA LEU A 49 -3.55 -1.61 -5.70
C LEU A 49 -4.39 -0.35 -5.56
N ALA A 50 -3.82 0.73 -5.01
CA ALA A 50 -4.50 1.99 -4.74
C ALA A 50 -5.34 2.54 -5.90
N PRO A 51 -4.88 2.54 -7.18
CA PRO A 51 -5.70 3.04 -8.29
C PRO A 51 -7.02 2.26 -8.46
N LEU A 52 -7.04 0.96 -8.16
CA LEU A 52 -8.23 0.11 -8.30
C LEU A 52 -9.33 0.47 -7.30
N VAL A 53 -8.98 1.10 -6.19
CA VAL A 53 -9.91 1.56 -5.16
C VAL A 53 -10.13 3.08 -5.21
N GLY A 54 -9.58 3.76 -6.22
CA GLY A 54 -9.70 5.22 -6.36
C GLY A 54 -8.78 5.99 -5.42
N GLN A 55 -7.67 5.42 -4.98
CA GLN A 55 -6.68 6.12 -4.16
C GLN A 55 -5.49 6.53 -5.05
N ASP A 56 -5.19 7.84 -5.11
CA ASP A 56 -3.97 8.37 -5.73
C ASP A 56 -3.18 9.16 -4.68
N TYR A 57 -1.98 8.69 -4.36
CA TYR A 57 -1.13 9.24 -3.30
C TYR A 57 -0.81 10.72 -3.52
N ARG A 58 -0.65 11.16 -4.77
CA ARG A 58 -0.33 12.55 -5.10
C ARG A 58 -1.50 13.48 -4.86
N LEU A 59 -2.72 13.00 -5.10
CA LEU A 59 -3.93 13.77 -4.85
C LEU A 59 -4.24 13.80 -3.35
N LEU A 60 -4.09 12.65 -2.68
CA LEU A 60 -4.38 12.51 -1.26
C LEU A 60 -3.42 13.30 -0.37
N GLU A 61 -2.13 13.34 -0.71
CA GLU A 61 -1.10 14.09 0.04
C GLU A 61 -1.42 15.59 0.18
N ALA A 62 -2.25 16.17 -0.71
CA ALA A 62 -2.63 17.58 -0.61
C ALA A 62 -3.39 17.91 0.69
N ASN A 63 -4.10 16.93 1.25
CA ASN A 63 -5.01 17.10 2.39
C ASN A 63 -4.69 16.18 3.58
N LEU A 64 -3.73 15.27 3.42
CA LEU A 64 -3.29 14.35 4.47
C LEU A 64 -1.94 14.78 5.04
N ASP A 65 -1.82 14.72 6.35
CA ASP A 65 -0.57 14.89 7.09
C ASP A 65 0.18 13.54 7.19
N VAL A 66 -0.56 12.42 7.19
CA VAL A 66 -0.01 11.06 7.23
C VAL A 66 -0.65 10.17 6.17
N VAL A 67 0.18 9.53 5.34
CA VAL A 67 -0.23 8.50 4.39
C VAL A 67 0.30 7.15 4.90
N ALA A 68 -0.63 6.27 5.26
CA ALA A 68 -0.30 5.00 5.92
C ALA A 68 -0.66 3.80 5.02
N PRO A 69 0.21 3.37 4.09
CA PRO A 69 -0.06 2.23 3.25
C PRO A 69 -0.14 0.93 4.04
N MET A 70 -1.21 0.16 3.85
CA MET A 70 -1.38 -1.18 4.40
C MET A 70 -0.56 -2.18 3.58
N VAL A 71 0.64 -2.56 4.05
CA VAL A 71 1.59 -3.40 3.31
C VAL A 71 1.57 -4.82 3.86
N TYR A 72 0.44 -5.51 3.70
CA TYR A 72 0.24 -6.86 4.23
C TYR A 72 0.66 -7.90 3.19
N ARG A 73 1.83 -8.53 3.40
CA ARG A 73 2.36 -9.54 2.46
C ARG A 73 1.64 -10.90 2.56
N LEU A 74 0.90 -11.14 3.64
CA LEU A 74 0.16 -12.36 3.92
C LEU A 74 -1.20 -12.04 4.54
N GLY A 75 -2.06 -13.05 4.64
CA GLY A 75 -3.43 -12.95 5.15
C GLY A 75 -4.49 -13.23 4.09
N ASP A 76 -5.74 -13.26 4.52
CA ASP A 76 -6.94 -13.55 3.72
C ASP A 76 -7.94 -12.39 3.69
N GLY A 77 -7.62 -11.29 4.40
CA GLY A 77 -8.46 -10.09 4.48
C GLY A 77 -8.29 -9.12 3.29
N PRO A 78 -9.11 -8.06 3.26
CA PRO A 78 -8.97 -6.99 2.28
C PRO A 78 -7.60 -6.30 2.43
N ALA A 79 -7.04 -5.81 1.32
CA ALA A 79 -5.71 -5.18 1.26
C ALA A 79 -4.50 -6.09 1.52
N CYS A 80 -4.70 -7.40 1.74
CA CYS A 80 -3.62 -8.38 1.70
C CYS A 80 -3.12 -8.54 0.25
N LEU A 81 -1.86 -8.20 0.01
CA LEU A 81 -1.28 -8.16 -1.34
C LEU A 81 -1.41 -9.50 -2.08
N ALA A 82 -1.16 -10.63 -1.39
CA ALA A 82 -1.18 -11.96 -2.01
C ALA A 82 -2.58 -12.37 -2.55
N PRO A 83 -3.67 -12.36 -1.76
CA PRO A 83 -5.01 -12.65 -2.29
C PRO A 83 -5.49 -11.61 -3.31
N GLU A 84 -5.19 -10.32 -3.13
CA GLU A 84 -5.60 -9.28 -4.08
C GLU A 84 -4.96 -9.47 -5.47
N ILE A 85 -3.65 -9.73 -5.52
CA ILE A 85 -2.94 -10.02 -6.79
C ILE A 85 -3.47 -11.30 -7.43
N ARG A 86 -3.75 -12.35 -6.65
CA ARG A 86 -4.35 -13.59 -7.17
C ARG A 86 -5.75 -13.36 -7.73
N GLY A 87 -6.57 -12.56 -7.05
CA GLY A 87 -7.91 -12.17 -7.51
C GLY A 87 -7.84 -11.42 -8.83
N LEU A 88 -6.91 -10.48 -8.95
CA LEU A 88 -6.69 -9.72 -10.19
C LEU A 88 -6.20 -10.60 -11.34
N ALA A 89 -5.30 -11.55 -11.06
CA ALA A 89 -4.87 -12.53 -12.05
C ALA A 89 -6.03 -13.45 -12.48
N GLY A 90 -6.90 -13.85 -11.54
CA GLY A 90 -8.11 -14.62 -11.82
C GLY A 90 -9.10 -13.86 -12.70
N LEU A 91 -9.35 -12.59 -12.40
CA LEU A 91 -10.20 -11.71 -13.21
C LEU A 91 -9.63 -11.50 -14.61
N ALA A 92 -8.31 -11.29 -14.73
CA ALA A 92 -7.66 -11.14 -16.03
C ALA A 92 -7.86 -12.39 -16.91
N ARG A 93 -7.74 -13.60 -16.31
CA ARG A 93 -8.02 -14.85 -17.01
C ARG A 93 -9.48 -15.01 -17.44
N SER A 94 -10.44 -14.49 -16.67
CA SER A 94 -11.88 -14.63 -16.99
C SER A 94 -12.36 -13.64 -18.06
N ILE A 95 -11.73 -12.47 -18.19
CA ILE A 95 -12.09 -11.46 -19.20
C ILE A 95 -11.63 -11.87 -20.62
N GLY A 96 -10.57 -12.68 -20.72
CA GLY A 96 -10.14 -13.28 -21.98
C GLY A 96 -8.62 -13.21 -22.21
N PRO A 97 -8.09 -13.96 -23.19
CA PRO A 97 -6.64 -14.14 -23.40
C PRO A 97 -5.90 -12.86 -23.81
N GLU A 98 -6.61 -11.80 -24.18
CA GLU A 98 -6.03 -10.51 -24.56
C GLU A 98 -5.57 -9.70 -23.33
N LEU A 99 -6.27 -9.81 -22.20
CA LEU A 99 -5.84 -9.19 -20.94
C LEU A 99 -4.86 -10.14 -20.23
N ARG A 100 -3.65 -10.23 -20.78
CA ARG A 100 -2.59 -11.07 -20.19
C ARG A 100 -2.25 -10.58 -18.78
N GLU A 101 -1.89 -11.51 -17.90
CA GLU A 101 -1.42 -11.23 -16.54
C GLU A 101 -0.33 -10.16 -16.51
N ALA A 102 0.61 -10.21 -17.45
CA ALA A 102 1.66 -9.20 -17.61
C ALA A 102 1.10 -7.78 -17.88
N THR A 103 -0.01 -7.67 -18.60
CA THR A 103 -0.71 -6.40 -18.85
C THR A 103 -1.40 -5.92 -17.58
N ALA A 104 -2.09 -6.80 -16.85
CA ALA A 104 -2.70 -6.46 -15.56
C ALA A 104 -1.65 -5.99 -14.54
N LEU A 105 -0.57 -6.75 -14.36
CA LEU A 105 0.55 -6.38 -13.49
C LEU A 105 1.24 -5.08 -13.95
N ARG A 106 1.29 -4.81 -15.26
CA ARG A 106 1.84 -3.56 -15.80
C ARG A 106 0.95 -2.36 -15.54
N LEU A 107 -0.37 -2.52 -15.66
CA LEU A 107 -1.35 -1.49 -15.32
C LEU A 107 -1.30 -1.12 -13.83
N LEU A 108 -0.97 -2.09 -12.97
CA LEU A 108 -0.80 -1.91 -11.52
C LEU A 108 0.60 -1.42 -11.13
N GLY A 109 1.49 -1.16 -12.10
CA GLY A 109 2.87 -0.76 -11.83
C GLY A 109 3.72 -1.85 -11.17
N LEU A 110 3.23 -3.09 -11.10
CA LEU A 110 3.92 -4.27 -10.54
C LEU A 110 5.01 -4.83 -11.47
N SER A 111 5.04 -4.40 -12.74
CA SER A 111 5.93 -4.96 -13.78
C SER A 111 7.35 -4.37 -13.87
N ALA A 112 7.66 -3.30 -13.12
CA ALA A 112 9.00 -2.72 -13.10
C ALA A 112 9.86 -3.36 -12.00
N GLY A 113 10.70 -4.33 -12.39
CA GLY A 113 11.76 -4.88 -11.53
C GLY A 113 11.66 -6.36 -11.19
N GLY A 114 11.51 -7.21 -12.21
CA GLY A 114 11.40 -8.66 -12.04
C GLY A 114 9.95 -9.06 -11.80
N ARG A 115 9.56 -10.22 -12.33
CA ARG A 115 8.32 -10.87 -11.91
C ARG A 115 8.44 -10.98 -10.39
N PRO A 116 7.55 -10.39 -9.56
CA PRO A 116 7.28 -11.09 -8.33
C PRO A 116 6.82 -12.44 -8.86
N GLY A 117 7.65 -13.48 -8.71
CA GLY A 117 7.11 -14.81 -8.83
C GLY A 117 5.89 -14.75 -7.92
N ILE A 118 4.69 -14.84 -8.49
CA ILE A 118 3.54 -15.22 -7.69
C ILE A 118 3.95 -16.62 -7.28
N GLN A 119 4.72 -16.71 -6.20
CA GLN A 119 5.01 -17.99 -5.59
C GLN A 119 3.63 -18.55 -5.31
N GLU A 120 3.39 -19.77 -5.78
CA GLU A 120 2.20 -20.50 -5.38
C GLU A 120 2.31 -20.69 -3.87
N GLY A 121 1.73 -19.76 -3.13
CA GLY A 121 1.93 -19.61 -1.70
C GLY A 121 0.96 -18.58 -1.13
N PRO A 122 0.63 -18.70 0.17
CA PRO A 122 -0.30 -17.78 0.83
C PRO A 122 0.29 -16.39 1.08
N GLU A 123 1.61 -16.22 0.85
CA GLU A 123 2.36 -15.01 1.19
C GLU A 123 3.24 -14.54 0.03
N LEU A 124 3.49 -13.23 -0.04
CA LEU A 124 4.52 -12.66 -0.89
C LEU A 124 5.88 -12.65 -0.17
N ALA A 125 6.95 -12.68 -0.96
CA ALA A 125 8.30 -12.46 -0.47
C ALA A 125 8.42 -11.11 0.27
N VAL A 126 9.26 -11.07 1.31
CA VAL A 126 9.51 -9.87 2.12
C VAL A 126 9.95 -8.67 1.26
N ASP A 127 10.69 -8.90 0.16
CA ASP A 127 11.10 -7.85 -0.77
C ASP A 127 9.93 -7.07 -1.39
N ALA A 128 8.73 -7.68 -1.49
CA ALA A 128 7.54 -6.99 -1.95
C ALA A 128 7.17 -5.81 -1.02
N VAL A 129 7.46 -5.92 0.28
CA VAL A 129 7.25 -4.84 1.25
C VAL A 129 8.13 -3.65 0.90
N ALA A 130 9.44 -3.86 0.70
CA ALA A 130 10.38 -2.81 0.32
C ALA A 130 10.00 -2.15 -1.02
N ILE A 131 9.49 -2.94 -1.97
CA ILE A 131 9.04 -2.43 -3.27
C ILE A 131 7.84 -1.49 -3.11
N GLU A 132 6.81 -1.89 -2.36
CA GLU A 132 5.61 -1.08 -2.17
C GLU A 132 5.89 0.19 -1.35
N VAL A 133 6.73 0.11 -0.31
CA VAL A 133 7.09 1.32 0.46
C VAL A 133 7.90 2.30 -0.39
N ARG A 134 8.87 1.83 -1.18
CA ARG A 134 9.61 2.70 -2.12
C ARG A 134 8.69 3.33 -3.17
N ARG A 135 7.72 2.57 -3.68
CA ARG A 135 6.70 3.07 -4.61
C ARG A 135 5.79 4.12 -3.99
N ALA A 136 5.51 4.01 -2.69
CA ALA A 136 4.72 4.97 -1.95
C ALA A 136 5.51 6.27 -1.81
N ARG A 137 6.76 6.17 -1.32
CA ARG A 137 7.68 7.31 -1.22
C ARG A 137 7.82 8.06 -2.55
N ALA A 138 8.06 7.35 -3.65
CA ALA A 138 8.24 7.95 -4.97
C ALA A 138 6.98 8.66 -5.51
N ARG A 139 5.80 8.40 -4.95
CA ARG A 139 4.55 9.07 -5.32
C ARG A 139 4.23 10.28 -4.43
N LEU A 140 4.87 10.40 -3.27
CA LEU A 140 4.71 11.55 -2.37
C LEU A 140 5.73 12.65 -2.75
N ARG A 141 5.34 13.90 -2.55
CA ARG A 141 6.06 15.13 -2.91
C ARG A 141 6.58 15.91 -1.70
N CYS A 142 6.58 15.30 -0.52
CA CYS A 142 7.18 15.76 0.75
C CYS A 142 6.25 16.49 1.72
N ARG A 143 4.92 16.50 1.53
CA ARG A 143 4.00 17.10 2.51
C ARG A 143 3.58 16.10 3.59
N ALA A 144 3.22 14.88 3.19
CA ALA A 144 2.73 13.89 4.12
C ALA A 144 3.86 12.98 4.62
N GLU A 145 3.78 12.62 5.90
CA GLU A 145 4.57 11.53 6.47
C GLU A 145 4.11 10.20 5.87
N LEU A 146 5.06 9.34 5.52
CA LEU A 146 4.85 7.97 5.07
C LEU A 146 5.01 7.04 6.27
N VAL A 147 3.92 6.39 6.66
CA VAL A 147 3.90 5.47 7.81
C VAL A 147 3.29 4.13 7.40
N PRO A 148 4.06 3.22 6.77
CA PRO A 148 3.54 1.92 6.37
C PRO A 148 2.98 1.13 7.54
N VAL A 149 1.83 0.50 7.34
CA VAL A 149 1.19 -0.38 8.31
C VAL A 149 1.53 -1.82 7.95
N LEU A 150 2.25 -2.50 8.83
CA LEU A 150 2.62 -3.90 8.68
C LEU A 150 1.66 -4.80 9.46
N TRP A 151 1.53 -6.04 9.01
CA TRP A 151 0.78 -7.05 9.74
C TRP A 151 1.61 -7.52 10.94
N LEU A 152 1.13 -7.30 12.16
CA LEU A 152 1.93 -7.61 13.36
C LEU A 152 2.15 -9.13 13.51
N ASP A 153 1.15 -9.92 13.14
CA ASP A 153 1.18 -11.37 13.29
C ASP A 153 1.98 -12.06 12.17
N ASP A 154 2.69 -11.29 11.33
CA ASP A 154 3.59 -11.82 10.32
C ASP A 154 4.74 -12.59 11.02
N PRO A 155 4.93 -13.89 10.73
CA PRO A 155 6.06 -14.65 11.29
C PRO A 155 7.42 -14.02 11.00
N SER A 156 7.52 -13.26 9.92
CA SER A 156 8.70 -12.52 9.45
C SER A 156 8.59 -11.00 9.70
N VAL A 157 7.80 -10.55 10.69
CA VAL A 157 7.56 -9.11 10.95
C VAL A 157 8.85 -8.30 11.10
N ALA A 158 9.88 -8.83 11.76
CA ALA A 158 11.17 -8.14 11.89
C ALA A 158 11.84 -7.91 10.53
N SER A 159 11.80 -8.90 9.64
CA SER A 159 12.31 -8.77 8.27
C SER A 159 11.45 -7.82 7.44
N ALA A 160 10.12 -7.79 7.64
CA ALA A 160 9.23 -6.84 6.99
C ALA A 160 9.47 -5.39 7.45
N VAL A 161 9.79 -5.19 8.73
CA VAL A 161 10.24 -3.90 9.28
C VAL A 161 11.53 -3.48 8.59
N ALA A 162 12.55 -4.36 8.57
CA ALA A 162 13.82 -4.10 7.89
C ALA A 162 13.64 -3.71 6.42
N ALA A 163 12.78 -4.44 5.69
CA ALA A 163 12.44 -4.16 4.31
C ALA A 163 11.72 -2.81 4.13
N SER A 164 10.79 -2.47 5.03
CA SER A 164 10.07 -1.19 4.99
C SER A 164 11.01 0.00 5.15
N LEU A 165 12.00 -0.10 6.04
CA LEU A 165 12.98 0.97 6.30
C LEU A 165 13.81 1.33 5.04
N GLN A 166 13.98 0.41 4.09
CA GLN A 166 14.65 0.69 2.81
C GLN A 166 13.93 1.74 1.95
N GLY A 167 12.64 1.98 2.21
CA GLY A 167 11.87 3.05 1.57
C GLY A 167 11.95 4.40 2.28
N ALA A 168 12.78 4.50 3.34
CA ALA A 168 12.94 5.68 4.19
C ALA A 168 11.60 6.27 4.68
N PRO A 169 10.68 5.49 5.28
CA PRO A 169 9.46 6.01 5.89
C PRO A 169 9.80 6.83 7.16
N GLU A 170 8.96 7.81 7.49
CA GLU A 170 9.09 8.59 8.74
C GLU A 170 8.66 7.76 9.97
N GLY A 171 7.84 6.73 9.77
CA GLY A 171 7.44 5.80 10.84
C GLY A 171 6.99 4.45 10.31
N ILE A 172 6.75 3.50 11.21
CA ILE A 172 6.13 2.21 10.90
C ILE A 172 5.01 1.99 11.91
N SER A 173 3.84 1.60 11.42
CA SER A 173 2.69 1.20 12.23
C SER A 173 2.41 -0.29 12.07
N PHE A 174 1.62 -0.84 12.98
CA PHE A 174 1.27 -2.25 13.00
C PHE A 174 -0.23 -2.42 13.16
N PHE A 175 -0.80 -3.35 12.39
CA PHE A 175 -2.18 -3.81 12.59
C PHE A 175 -2.16 -5.12 13.40
N PRO A 176 -2.68 -5.13 14.64
CA PRO A 176 -2.74 -6.33 15.47
C PRO A 176 -4.05 -7.09 15.26
N THR A 177 -3.99 -8.42 15.19
CA THR A 177 -5.21 -9.26 15.13
C THR A 177 -5.23 -10.46 16.05
N GLY A 178 -4.08 -10.89 16.58
CA GLY A 178 -3.99 -12.13 17.35
C GLY A 178 -3.52 -12.02 18.80
N ASP A 179 -3.62 -13.15 19.49
CA ASP A 179 -3.22 -13.33 20.90
C ASP A 179 -1.70 -13.31 21.11
N GLN A 180 -0.90 -13.37 20.04
CA GLN A 180 0.57 -13.37 20.08
C GLN A 180 1.18 -11.95 20.06
N ARG A 181 0.35 -10.90 20.22
CA ARG A 181 0.75 -9.50 20.12
C ARG A 181 2.01 -9.16 20.93
N GLU A 182 2.08 -9.57 22.19
CA GLU A 182 3.22 -9.26 23.08
C GLU A 182 4.53 -9.87 22.57
N GLN A 183 4.49 -11.14 22.15
CA GLN A 183 5.66 -11.83 21.60
C GLN A 183 6.14 -11.16 20.31
N ARG A 184 5.22 -10.74 19.43
CA ARG A 184 5.56 -10.07 18.17
C ARG A 184 6.10 -8.67 18.39
N LEU A 185 5.53 -7.90 19.33
CA LEU A 185 6.09 -6.61 19.73
C LEU A 185 7.50 -6.76 20.31
N ALA A 186 7.76 -7.80 21.11
CA ALA A 186 9.09 -8.08 21.63
C ALA A 186 10.11 -8.37 20.51
N GLN A 187 9.71 -9.12 19.46
CA GLN A 187 10.56 -9.37 18.29
C GLN A 187 10.92 -8.07 17.55
N VAL A 188 9.94 -7.18 17.36
CA VAL A 188 10.15 -5.87 16.71
C VAL A 188 11.04 -4.98 17.57
N ALA A 189 10.82 -4.93 18.88
CA ALA A 189 11.63 -4.15 19.81
C ALA A 189 13.09 -4.63 19.80
N ALA A 190 13.33 -5.94 19.88
CA ALA A 190 14.67 -6.52 19.83
C ALA A 190 15.40 -6.18 18.51
N TYR A 191 14.70 -6.16 17.38
CA TYR A 191 15.28 -5.72 16.11
C TYR A 191 15.76 -4.26 16.15
N PHE A 192 14.95 -3.35 16.69
CA PHE A 192 15.34 -1.94 16.81
C PHE A 192 16.50 -1.72 17.78
N GLU A 193 16.56 -2.49 18.88
CA GLU A 193 17.71 -2.48 19.79
C GLU A 193 19.00 -2.93 19.10
N GLN A 194 18.95 -4.01 18.33
CA GLN A 194 20.10 -4.49 17.55
C GLN A 194 20.58 -3.45 16.52
N CYS A 195 19.65 -2.76 15.86
CA CYS A 195 19.97 -1.69 14.91
C CYS A 195 20.63 -0.49 15.60
N ARG A 196 20.19 -0.11 16.81
CA ARG A 196 20.81 0.96 17.61
C ARG A 196 22.23 0.62 18.08
N LEU A 197 22.52 -0.67 18.24
CA LEU A 197 23.81 -1.17 18.72
C LEU A 197 24.80 -1.48 17.58
N SER A 198 24.37 -1.39 16.32
CA SER A 198 25.23 -1.57 15.15
C SER A 198 25.77 -0.20 14.71
N PRO A 199 27.11 0.03 14.80
CA PRO A 199 27.73 1.33 14.51
C PRO A 199 27.67 1.75 13.04
#